data_AF-A0A519NLH0-F1
#
_entry.id   AF-A0A519NLH0-F1
#
_cell.length_a   1.000
_cell.length_b   1.000
_cell.length_c   1.000
_cell.angle_alpha   90.00
_cell.angle_beta   90.00
_cell.angle_gamma   90.00
#
_symmetry.space_group_name_H-M   'P 1'
#
loop_
_entity.id
_entity.type
_entity.pdbx_description
1 polymer ?
#
loop_
_entity_poly.entity_id
_entity_poly.type
_entity_poly.pdbx_seq_one_letter_code
_entity_poly.pdbx_strand_id
1 'polypeptide(L)' 'SREDKIAAIGVKVRKWVSFHGISLNVEPDLGHFGGIVPCGIAEHGVTSLMDLGVLASMDDADAALKASFRRVFGAVD' A
#
# COMPACT_ATOMS: atom_id res chain seq x y z
N SER A 1 -11.66 2.82 16.83
CA SER A 1 -11.38 2.48 15.43
C SER A 1 -10.54 1.21 15.42
N ARG A 2 -10.74 0.32 14.47
CA ARG A 2 -9.86 -0.84 14.31
C ARG A 2 -8.57 -0.36 13.65
N GLU A 3 -7.42 -0.71 14.20
CA GLU A 3 -6.11 -0.39 13.62
C GLU A 3 -5.70 -1.57 12.72
N ASP A 4 -6.08 -1.49 11.44
CA ASP A 4 -5.68 -2.46 10.41
C ASP A 4 -4.80 -1.78 9.35
N LYS A 5 -3.88 -2.57 8.80
CA LYS A 5 -2.91 -2.10 7.83
C LYS A 5 -3.47 -2.10 6.40
N ILE A 6 -3.59 -0.91 5.80
CA ILE A 6 -4.05 -0.71 4.41
C ILE A 6 -2.94 -0.85 3.36
N ALA A 7 -1.68 -0.62 3.74
CA ALA A 7 -0.55 -0.65 2.83
C ALA A 7 0.74 -1.08 3.54
N ALA A 8 1.67 -1.66 2.78
CA ALA A 8 3.03 -1.94 3.21
C ALA A 8 4.03 -1.03 2.49
N ILE A 9 5.09 -0.66 3.19
CA ILE A 9 6.21 0.12 2.63
C ILE A 9 7.49 -0.64 2.93
N GLY A 10 8.28 -0.88 1.90
CA GLY A 10 9.60 -1.50 2.01
C GLY A 10 10.48 -0.89 0.94
N VAL A 11 11.49 -0.12 1.35
CA VAL A 11 12.39 0.59 0.45
C VAL A 11 13.83 0.21 0.74
N LYS A 12 14.65 0.20 -0.31
CA LYS A 12 16.10 0.02 -0.21
C LYS A 12 16.78 1.10 -1.01
N VAL A 13 17.86 1.68 -0.48
CA VAL A 13 18.69 2.64 -1.21
C VAL A 13 20.04 2.02 -1.52
N ARG A 14 20.49 2.08 -2.78
CA ARG A 14 21.83 1.66 -3.21
C ARG A 14 22.34 2.62 -4.27
N LYS A 15 23.58 3.11 -4.10
CA LYS A 15 24.19 4.11 -5.00
C LYS A 15 23.27 5.31 -5.24
N TRP A 16 22.64 5.83 -4.19
CA TRP A 16 21.71 6.97 -4.23
C TRP A 16 20.43 6.77 -5.05
N VAL A 17 20.11 5.52 -5.40
CA VAL A 17 18.86 5.16 -6.08
C VAL A 17 18.00 4.27 -5.16
N SER A 18 16.71 4.58 -5.06
CA SER A 18 15.74 3.78 -4.30
C SER A 18 15.18 2.61 -5.12
N PHE A 19 14.92 1.49 -4.45
CA PHE A 19 14.36 0.26 -5.00
C PHE A 19 13.21 -0.25 -4.11
N HIS A 20 12.44 -1.22 -4.62
CA HIS A 20 11.18 -1.73 -4.06
C HIS A 20 10.09 -0.66 -4.09
N GLY A 21 9.49 -0.27 -2.97
CA GLY A 21 8.48 0.78 -2.93
C GLY A 21 7.39 0.52 -1.91
N ILE A 22 6.15 0.61 -2.38
CA ILE A 22 4.94 0.45 -1.58
C ILE A 22 4.03 -0.62 -2.19
N SER A 23 3.17 -1.19 -1.37
CA SER A 23 2.08 -2.07 -1.78
C SER A 23 0.79 -1.61 -1.11
N LEU A 24 -0.19 -1.16 -1.88
CA LEU A 24 -1.49 -0.70 -1.41
C LEU A 24 -2.53 -1.80 -1.64
N ASN A 25 -3.28 -2.19 -0.61
CA ASN A 25 -4.31 -3.21 -0.73
C ASN A 25 -5.58 -2.61 -1.34
N VAL A 26 -5.78 -2.78 -2.65
CA VAL A 26 -7.02 -2.35 -3.35
C VAL A 26 -8.15 -3.35 -3.09
N GLU A 27 -8.03 -4.55 -3.66
CA GLU A 27 -8.96 -5.67 -3.48
C GLU A 27 -8.23 -7.03 -3.47
N PRO A 28 -7.18 -7.23 -2.65
CA PRO A 28 -6.57 -8.55 -2.51
C PRO A 28 -7.47 -9.47 -1.68
N ASP A 29 -7.32 -10.78 -1.87
CA ASP A 29 -7.78 -11.76 -0.88
C ASP A 29 -6.95 -11.63 0.40
N LEU A 30 -7.58 -11.09 1.45
CA LEU A 30 -6.96 -10.85 2.75
C LEU A 30 -6.65 -12.14 3.52
N GLY A 31 -7.28 -13.27 3.16
CA GLY A 31 -7.00 -14.58 3.76
C GLY A 31 -5.55 -15.03 3.57
N HIS A 32 -4.89 -14.60 2.50
CA HIS A 32 -3.48 -14.91 2.24
C HIS A 32 -2.53 -14.36 3.31
N PHE A 33 -2.89 -13.30 4.02
CA PHE A 33 -2.07 -12.77 5.11
C PHE A 33 -2.04 -13.68 6.34
N GLY A 34 -3.00 -14.59 6.49
CA GLY A 34 -3.03 -15.55 7.61
C GLY A 34 -1.87 -16.54 7.62
N GLY A 35 -1.15 -16.69 6.49
CA GLY A 35 0.04 -17.55 6.39
C GLY A 35 1.34 -16.91 6.86
N ILE A 36 1.34 -15.62 7.24
CA ILE A 36 2.54 -14.87 7.62
C ILE A 36 2.28 -13.97 8.84
N VAL A 37 3.34 -13.50 9.49
CA VAL A 37 3.25 -12.38 10.45
C VAL A 37 3.59 -11.08 9.71
N PRO A 38 2.61 -10.29 9.25
CA PRO A 38 2.85 -9.14 8.38
C PRO A 38 3.70 -8.08 9.10
N CYS A 39 4.85 -7.74 8.51
CA CYS A 39 5.81 -6.79 9.10
C CYS A 39 6.29 -7.15 10.53
N GLY A 40 6.16 -8.42 10.94
CA GLY A 40 6.54 -8.85 12.30
C GLY A 40 5.59 -8.36 13.40
N ILE A 41 4.46 -7.77 13.04
CA ILE A 41 3.44 -7.26 13.98
C ILE A 41 2.26 -8.23 13.95
N ALA A 42 1.95 -8.84 15.11
CA ALA A 42 0.86 -9.79 15.24
C ALA A 42 -0.44 -9.16 15.80
N GLU A 43 -0.34 -7.96 16.36
CA GLU A 43 -1.41 -7.31 17.13
C GLU A 43 -2.44 -6.56 16.26
N HIS A 44 -2.08 -6.30 15.00
CA HIS A 44 -2.90 -5.54 14.05
C HIS A 44 -3.21 -6.36 12.81
N GLY A 45 -4.45 -6.27 12.33
CA GLY A 45 -4.89 -6.94 11.12
C GLY A 45 -4.44 -6.21 9.85
N VAL A 46 -4.93 -6.70 8.71
CA VAL A 46 -4.79 -6.08 7.40
C VAL A 46 -6.18 -5.72 6.87
N THR A 47 -6.25 -4.66 6.07
CA THR A 47 -7.49 -4.20 5.42
C THR A 47 -7.19 -3.88 3.96
N SER A 48 -8.24 -3.64 3.16
CA SER A 48 -8.17 -3.19 1.78
C SER A 48 -9.09 -2.00 1.54
N LEU A 49 -9.01 -1.35 0.37
CA LEU A 49 -9.98 -0.33 -0.03
C LEU A 49 -11.39 -0.93 -0.08
N MET A 50 -11.53 -2.14 -0.62
CA MET A 50 -12.78 -2.88 -0.66
C MET A 50 -13.36 -3.13 0.74
N ASP A 51 -12.55 -3.59 1.69
CA ASP A 51 -13.00 -3.84 3.08
C ASP A 51 -13.41 -2.54 3.80
N LEU A 52 -12.80 -1.41 3.42
CA LEU A 52 -13.18 -0.08 3.88
C LEU A 52 -14.40 0.51 3.13
N GLY A 53 -15.01 -0.23 2.20
CA GLY A 53 -16.17 0.20 1.41
C GLY A 53 -15.85 1.13 0.25
N VAL A 54 -14.59 1.22 -0.16
CA VAL A 54 -14.12 2.01 -1.32
C VAL A 54 -13.98 1.09 -2.52
N LEU A 55 -14.93 1.18 -3.44
CA LEU A 55 -14.86 0.49 -4.73
C LEU A 55 -13.94 1.28 -5.68
N ALA A 56 -12.72 0.78 -5.86
CA ALA A 56 -11.73 1.37 -6.76
C ALA A 56 -11.20 0.30 -7.71
N SER A 57 -11.11 0.62 -8.99
CA SER A 57 -10.34 -0.19 -9.93
C SER A 57 -8.84 0.02 -9.72
N MET A 58 -8.02 -0.85 -10.32
CA MET A 58 -6.56 -0.64 -10.34
C MET A 58 -6.19 0.66 -11.05
N ASP A 59 -6.92 1.04 -12.11
CA ASP A 59 -6.69 2.31 -12.83
C ASP A 59 -6.98 3.53 -11.94
N ASP A 60 -8.04 3.47 -11.12
CA ASP A 60 -8.36 4.53 -10.15
C ASP A 60 -7.25 4.65 -9.09
N ALA A 61 -6.76 3.51 -8.59
CA ALA A 61 -5.68 3.46 -7.62
C ALA A 61 -4.37 4.03 -8.21
N ASP A 62 -4.04 3.68 -9.45
CA ASP A 62 -2.86 4.19 -10.16
C ASP A 62 -2.95 5.69 -10.41
N ALA A 63 -4.12 6.18 -10.84
CA ALA A 63 -4.36 7.61 -11.03
C ALA A 63 -4.21 8.38 -9.71
N ALA A 64 -4.80 7.88 -8.63
CA ALA A 64 -4.71 8.47 -7.29
C ALA A 64 -3.27 8.45 -6.75
N LEU A 65 -2.54 7.35 -6.95
CA LEU A 65 -1.15 7.23 -6.55
C LEU A 65 -0.27 8.24 -7.32
N LYS A 66 -0.42 8.33 -8.65
CA LYS A 66 0.33 9.27 -9.48
C LYS A 66 0.07 10.73 -9.10
N ALA A 67 -1.19 11.10 -8.87
CA ALA A 67 -1.55 12.43 -8.41
C ALA A 67 -0.95 12.73 -7.03
N SER A 68 -1.02 11.77 -6.10
CA SER A 68 -0.45 11.91 -4.75
C SER A 68 1.07 12.00 -4.77
N PHE A 69 1.75 11.21 -5.60
CA PHE A 69 3.21 11.25 -5.75
C PHE A 69 3.67 12.61 -6.25
N ARG A 70 3.02 13.13 -7.30
CA ARG A 70 3.30 14.47 -7.83
C ARG A 70 3.07 15.57 -6.81
N ARG A 71 2.00 15.45 -6.01
CA ARG A 71 1.69 16.42 -4.95
C ARG A 71 2.77 16.44 -3.85
N VAL A 72 3.36 15.29 -3.52
CA VAL A 72 4.36 15.17 -2.44
C VAL A 72 5.78 15.48 -2.93
N PHE A 73 6.15 15.00 -4.11
CA PHE A 73 7.53 15.05 -4.63
C PHE A 73 7.75 16.05 -5.77
N GLY A 74 6.68 16.66 -6.29
CA GLY A 74 6.73 17.55 -7.44
C GLY A 74 6.49 16.85 -8.78
N ALA A 75 6.41 17.63 -9.84
CA ALA A 75 6.40 17.10 -11.20
C ALA A 75 7.76 16.47 -11.54
N VAL A 76 7.72 15.44 -12.37
CA VAL A 76 8.91 14.88 -13.01
C VAL A 76 8.93 15.47 -14.42
N ASP A 77 10.01 16.16 -14.76
CA ASP A 77 10.24 16.76 -16.09
C ASP A 77 10.37 15.70 -17.19
#